data_AF-A0A7V8WMI8-F1
#
_entry.id   AF-A0A7V8WMI8-F1
#
_cell.length_a   1.000
_cell.length_b   1.000
_cell.length_c   1.000
_cell.angle_alpha   90.00
_cell.angle_beta   90.00
_cell.angle_gamma   90.00
#
_symmetry.space_group_name_H-M   'P 1'
#
loop_
_entity.id
_entity.type
_entity.pdbx_description
1 polymer ?
#
loop_
_entity_poly.entity_id
_entity_poly.type
_entity_poly.pdbx_seq_one_letter_code
_entity_poly.pdbx_strand_id
1 'polypeptide(L)'
;VDEMKDALADLERFLNEPGRLPLLVQVAMAHYQFEAIHPFLDGNGRVGRLLIPLVLCQRGVLDKPLLYMSAYFERNRFAYYDHLLKTSQNGDPTAWLSFFLRGVALQSRDAEERTVRLVDAQAELRTRLLSEGRSLTVIRLAEMLFSSPYVTAPGLVRQLGVTFPTAQKAIESLVEDGVLLELTGKPRDRLYYSPKIFATVYGDLDSGRDPDAEDSDHAEATQATGS
;
A
#
# COMPACT_ATOMS: atom_id res chain seq x y z
N VAL A 1 30.80 -7.33 -10.39
CA VAL A 1 31.73 -6.22 -10.65
C VAL A 1 32.06 -5.62 -9.29
N ASP A 2 33.31 -5.31 -8.98
CA ASP A 2 33.73 -4.99 -7.61
C ASP A 2 33.26 -3.59 -7.19
N GLU A 3 33.18 -2.64 -8.13
CA GLU A 3 32.64 -1.28 -7.92
C GLU A 3 31.19 -1.29 -7.44
N MET A 4 30.37 -2.24 -7.94
CA MET A 4 28.99 -2.42 -7.48
C MET A 4 28.96 -2.88 -6.02
N LYS A 5 29.86 -3.77 -5.62
CA LYS A 5 29.93 -4.26 -4.23
C LYS A 5 30.36 -3.15 -3.29
N ASP A 6 31.33 -2.35 -3.70
CA ASP A 6 31.79 -1.19 -2.94
C ASP A 6 30.66 -0.16 -2.77
N ALA A 7 29.91 0.13 -3.84
CA ALA A 7 28.76 1.04 -3.78
C ALA A 7 27.63 0.51 -2.87
N LEU A 8 27.39 -0.81 -2.86
CA LEU A 8 26.42 -1.42 -1.93
C LEU A 8 26.92 -1.36 -0.48
N ALA A 9 28.21 -1.57 -0.24
CA ALA A 9 28.81 -1.43 1.09
C ALA A 9 28.73 0.03 1.58
N ASP A 10 28.92 1.01 0.70
CA ASP A 10 28.71 2.43 1.00
C ASP A 10 27.26 2.73 1.34
N LEU A 11 26.32 2.20 0.57
CA LEU A 11 24.89 2.35 0.83
C LEU A 11 24.49 1.73 2.18
N GLU A 12 25.00 0.54 2.50
CA GLU A 12 24.77 -0.11 3.80
C GLU A 12 25.31 0.73 4.95
N ARG A 13 26.55 1.23 4.83
CA ARG A 13 27.14 2.13 5.83
C ARG A 13 26.31 3.40 5.99
N PHE A 14 25.91 4.02 4.88
CA PHE A 14 25.07 5.22 4.88
C PHE A 14 23.73 4.97 5.59
N LEU A 15 23.09 3.82 5.37
CA LEU A 15 21.83 3.45 6.04
C LEU A 15 21.99 3.16 7.53
N ASN A 16 23.19 2.81 7.99
CA ASN A 16 23.44 2.51 9.41
C ASN A 16 24.10 3.66 10.17
N GLU A 17 24.45 4.77 9.50
CA GLU A 17 25.01 5.96 10.12
C GLU A 17 23.89 6.81 10.77
N PRO A 18 23.84 6.93 12.11
CA PRO A 18 22.81 7.70 12.79
C PRO A 18 23.10 9.20 12.75
N GLY A 19 22.04 10.02 12.72
CA GLY A 19 22.13 11.46 13.02
C GLY A 19 22.73 12.36 11.93
N ARG A 20 23.12 11.82 10.77
CA ARG A 20 23.69 12.63 9.68
C ARG A 20 22.66 13.42 8.88
N LEU A 21 21.46 12.85 8.68
CA LEU A 21 20.36 13.45 7.93
C LEU A 21 19.02 13.13 8.62
N PRO A 22 17.97 13.94 8.39
CA PRO A 22 16.61 13.54 8.72
C PRO A 22 16.27 12.20 8.07
N LEU A 23 15.59 11.30 8.80
CA LEU A 23 15.40 9.92 8.36
C LEU A 23 14.76 9.81 6.97
N LEU A 24 13.73 10.60 6.68
CA LEU A 24 13.06 10.54 5.37
C LEU A 24 13.97 10.98 4.22
N VAL A 25 14.89 11.92 4.47
CA VAL A 25 15.91 12.33 3.50
C VAL A 25 16.91 11.19 3.28
N GLN A 26 17.36 10.54 4.37
CA GLN A 26 18.24 9.37 4.29
C GLN A 26 17.58 8.24 3.48
N VAL A 27 16.31 7.93 3.73
CA VAL A 27 15.57 6.90 2.99
C VAL A 27 15.39 7.27 1.51
N ALA A 28 15.08 8.54 1.21
CA ALA A 28 14.96 9.02 -0.17
C ALA A 28 16.28 8.88 -0.94
N MET A 29 17.40 9.26 -0.31
CA MET A 29 18.73 9.12 -0.91
C MET A 29 19.14 7.65 -1.06
N ALA A 30 18.81 6.81 -0.08
CA ALA A 30 19.10 5.38 -0.16
C ALA A 30 18.32 4.70 -1.29
N HIS A 31 17.05 5.07 -1.49
CA HIS A 31 16.24 4.58 -2.61
C HIS A 31 16.84 5.00 -3.95
N TYR A 32 17.15 6.30 -4.12
CA TYR A 32 17.83 6.81 -5.32
C TYR A 32 19.14 6.05 -5.60
N GLN A 33 19.99 5.90 -4.58
CA GLN A 33 21.28 5.25 -4.72
C GLN A 33 21.13 3.77 -5.10
N PHE A 34 20.15 3.07 -4.53
CA PHE A 34 19.87 1.67 -4.87
C PHE A 34 19.44 1.52 -6.34
N GLU A 35 18.53 2.39 -6.81
CA GLU A 35 18.10 2.39 -8.21
C GLU A 35 19.25 2.72 -9.17
N ALA A 36 20.15 3.63 -8.78
CA ALA A 36 21.34 4.00 -9.55
C ALA A 36 22.40 2.89 -9.61
N ILE A 37 22.63 2.17 -8.51
CA ILE A 37 23.56 1.02 -8.47
C ILE A 37 23.03 -0.12 -9.34
N HIS A 38 21.71 -0.35 -9.32
CA HIS A 38 21.02 -1.37 -10.11
C HIS A 38 21.64 -2.79 -9.98
N PRO A 39 21.76 -3.35 -8.76
CA PRO A 39 22.63 -4.49 -8.48
C PRO A 39 22.16 -5.84 -9.04
N PHE A 40 20.88 -5.98 -9.41
CA PHE A 40 20.30 -7.24 -9.89
C PHE A 40 20.01 -7.22 -11.39
N LEU A 41 19.87 -8.40 -11.99
CA LEU A 41 19.48 -8.54 -13.40
C LEU A 41 18.01 -8.14 -13.65
N ASP A 42 17.14 -8.38 -12.68
CA ASP A 42 15.73 -7.97 -12.67
C ASP A 42 15.30 -7.72 -11.22
N GLY A 43 14.23 -6.92 -11.06
CA GLY A 43 13.58 -6.70 -9.77
C GLY A 43 14.13 -5.54 -8.95
N ASN A 44 15.10 -4.79 -9.46
CA ASN A 44 15.67 -3.62 -8.76
C ASN A 44 14.57 -2.67 -8.28
N GLY A 45 13.68 -2.22 -9.17
CA GLY A 45 12.56 -1.35 -8.79
C GLY A 45 11.68 -1.91 -7.66
N ARG A 46 11.46 -3.23 -7.62
CA ARG A 46 10.67 -3.87 -6.55
C ARG A 46 11.42 -3.86 -5.23
N VAL A 47 12.72 -4.19 -5.24
CA VAL A 47 13.56 -4.19 -4.04
C VAL A 47 13.79 -2.77 -3.54
N GLY A 48 14.10 -1.83 -4.42
CA GLY A 48 14.31 -0.43 -4.08
C GLY A 48 13.08 0.19 -3.41
N ARG A 49 11.89 -0.11 -3.91
CA ARG A 49 10.63 0.33 -3.26
C ARG A 49 10.37 -0.38 -1.94
N LEU A 50 10.73 -1.66 -1.81
CA LEU A 50 10.59 -2.41 -0.55
C LEU A 50 11.53 -1.90 0.54
N LEU A 51 12.72 -1.41 0.19
CA LEU A 51 13.67 -0.85 1.15
C LEU A 51 13.08 0.36 1.92
N ILE A 52 12.22 1.15 1.28
CA ILE A 52 11.62 2.35 1.90
C ILE A 52 10.88 2.00 3.21
N PRO A 53 9.79 1.20 3.20
CA PRO A 53 9.09 0.86 4.43
C PRO A 53 9.92 -0.02 5.36
N LEU A 54 10.84 -0.85 4.84
CA LEU A 54 11.70 -1.69 5.69
C LEU A 54 12.63 -0.86 6.56
N VAL A 55 13.28 0.17 6.02
CA VAL A 55 14.15 1.06 6.79
C VAL A 55 13.33 1.84 7.83
N LEU A 56 12.13 2.30 7.47
CA LEU A 56 11.24 2.98 8.42
C LEU A 56 10.81 2.06 9.57
N CYS A 57 10.53 0.78 9.28
CA CYS A 57 10.25 -0.21 10.31
C CYS A 57 11.47 -0.50 11.19
N GLN A 58 12.64 -0.70 10.59
CA GLN A 58 13.88 -0.93 11.32
C GLN A 58 14.22 0.22 12.28
N ARG A 59 13.88 1.45 11.89
CA ARG A 59 14.10 2.67 12.70
C ARG A 59 12.96 2.97 13.67
N GLY A 60 11.93 2.14 13.74
CA GLY A 60 10.81 2.29 14.69
C GLY A 60 9.84 3.43 14.37
N VAL A 61 9.87 3.98 13.16
CA VAL A 61 8.88 4.99 12.73
C VAL A 61 7.58 4.33 12.30
N LEU A 62 7.65 3.11 11.77
CA LEU A 62 6.49 2.31 11.42
C LEU A 62 6.55 0.96 12.15
N ASP A 63 5.44 0.51 12.73
CA ASP A 63 5.36 -0.85 13.29
C ASP A 63 5.20 -1.92 12.20
N LYS A 64 4.62 -1.51 11.07
CA LYS A 64 4.30 -2.36 9.92
C LYS A 64 4.56 -1.60 8.61
N PRO A 65 4.92 -2.28 7.51
CA PRO A 65 5.27 -1.64 6.24
C PRO A 65 4.02 -1.16 5.48
N LEU A 66 3.26 -0.23 6.06
CA LEU A 66 1.97 0.24 5.53
C LEU A 66 2.09 1.42 4.54
N LEU A 67 3.27 2.04 4.43
CA LEU A 67 3.51 3.15 3.51
C LEU A 67 3.65 2.65 2.07
N TYR A 68 2.63 2.89 1.23
CA TYR A 68 2.56 2.33 -0.14
C TYR A 68 3.08 3.27 -1.24
N MET A 69 4.38 3.61 -1.19
CA MET A 69 5.02 4.52 -2.16
C MET A 69 4.87 4.10 -3.63
N SER A 70 4.72 2.81 -3.92
CA SER A 70 4.55 2.30 -5.28
C SER A 70 3.34 2.92 -5.99
N ALA A 71 2.23 3.18 -5.30
CA ALA A 71 1.06 3.81 -5.91
C ALA A 71 1.38 5.24 -6.37
N TYR A 72 2.09 6.01 -5.56
CA TYR A 72 2.50 7.37 -5.90
C TYR A 72 3.49 7.38 -7.08
N PHE A 73 4.48 6.49 -7.07
CA PHE A 73 5.45 6.40 -8.17
C PHE A 73 4.80 5.95 -9.48
N GLU A 74 3.85 5.00 -9.45
CA GLU A 74 3.16 4.57 -10.67
C GLU A 74 2.28 5.68 -11.25
N ARG A 75 1.55 6.41 -10.39
CA ARG A 75 0.71 7.55 -10.82
C ARG A 75 1.54 8.69 -11.42
N ASN A 76 2.78 8.87 -10.94
CA ASN A 76 3.68 9.95 -11.36
C ASN A 76 4.94 9.40 -12.03
N ARG A 77 4.79 8.34 -12.85
CA ARG A 77 5.90 7.55 -13.38
C ARG A 77 6.94 8.36 -14.14
N PHE A 78 6.50 9.32 -14.97
CA PHE A 78 7.40 10.17 -15.73
C PHE A 78 8.24 11.05 -14.81
N ALA A 79 7.60 11.77 -13.88
CA ALA A 79 8.29 12.61 -12.89
C ALA A 79 9.26 11.79 -12.01
N TYR A 80 8.85 10.60 -11.59
CA TYR A 80 9.71 9.69 -10.82
C TYR A 80 11.03 9.41 -11.54
N TYR A 81 10.98 8.96 -12.81
CA TYR A 81 12.20 8.65 -13.56
C TYR A 81 12.99 9.91 -13.93
N ASP A 82 12.30 11.00 -14.28
CA ASP A 82 12.94 12.29 -14.62
C ASP A 82 13.74 12.84 -13.43
N HIS A 83 13.17 12.85 -12.23
CA HIS A 83 13.87 13.30 -11.03
C HIS A 83 15.08 12.44 -10.67
N LEU A 84 14.98 11.10 -10.81
CA LEU A 84 16.13 10.22 -10.61
C LEU A 84 17.24 10.50 -11.64
N LEU A 85 16.87 10.67 -12.91
CA LEU A 85 17.83 10.95 -13.99
C LEU A 85 18.53 12.31 -13.79
N LYS A 86 17.77 13.37 -13.52
CA LYS A 86 18.31 14.72 -13.26
C LYS A 86 19.22 14.74 -12.04
N THR A 87 18.87 14.01 -10.98
CA THR A 87 19.74 13.88 -9.80
C THR A 87 21.07 13.22 -10.16
N SER A 88 21.06 12.18 -10.99
CA SER A 88 22.26 11.49 -11.46
C SER A 88 23.14 12.36 -12.36
N GLN A 89 22.54 13.14 -13.25
CA GLN A 89 23.26 13.99 -14.19
C GLN A 89 23.85 15.26 -13.56
N ASN A 90 23.09 15.90 -12.65
CA ASN A 90 23.42 17.22 -12.14
C ASN A 90 24.01 17.19 -10.71
N GLY A 91 23.87 16.06 -10.01
CA GLY A 91 24.31 15.91 -8.61
C GLY A 91 23.44 16.66 -7.59
N ASP A 92 22.36 17.32 -8.02
CA ASP A 92 21.42 18.02 -7.14
C ASP A 92 20.18 17.16 -6.88
N PRO A 93 19.99 16.65 -5.64
CA PRO A 93 18.85 15.82 -5.29
C PRO A 93 17.61 16.63 -4.87
N THR A 94 17.63 17.96 -4.90
CA THR A 94 16.57 18.80 -4.32
C THR A 94 15.17 18.50 -4.89
N ALA A 95 15.06 18.35 -6.21
CA ALA A 95 13.80 18.02 -6.88
C ALA A 95 13.33 16.60 -6.51
N TRP A 96 14.25 15.63 -6.50
CA TRP A 96 13.97 14.26 -6.07
C TRP A 96 13.48 14.19 -4.62
N LEU A 97 14.15 14.89 -3.71
CA LEU A 97 13.76 14.94 -2.30
C LEU A 97 12.38 15.56 -2.12
N SER A 98 12.09 16.65 -2.83
CA SER A 98 10.78 17.31 -2.77
C SER A 98 9.65 16.39 -3.26
N PHE A 99 9.84 15.74 -4.41
CA PHE A 99 8.91 14.75 -4.96
C PHE A 99 8.71 13.56 -4.02
N PHE A 100 9.80 12.99 -3.50
CA PHE A 100 9.74 11.84 -2.60
C PHE A 100 9.00 12.17 -1.30
N LEU A 101 9.34 13.29 -0.65
CA LEU A 101 8.72 13.70 0.62
C LEU A 101 7.24 14.03 0.45
N ARG A 102 6.85 14.62 -0.68
CA ARG A 102 5.44 14.81 -1.03
C ARG A 102 4.72 13.48 -1.19
N GLY A 103 5.33 12.53 -1.89
CA GLY A 103 4.82 11.15 -1.99
C GLY A 103 4.61 10.50 -0.63
N VAL A 104 5.57 10.62 0.29
CA VAL A 104 5.44 10.12 1.66
C VAL A 104 4.25 10.78 2.37
N ALA A 105 4.11 12.11 2.28
CA ALA A 105 3.00 12.82 2.92
C ALA A 105 1.63 12.39 2.37
N LEU A 106 1.49 12.27 1.05
CA LEU A 106 0.24 11.85 0.40
C LEU A 106 -0.11 10.40 0.77
N GLN A 107 0.86 9.48 0.68
CA GLN A 107 0.62 8.06 1.00
C GLN A 107 0.37 7.83 2.50
N SER A 108 0.95 8.65 3.37
CA SER A 108 0.65 8.59 4.81
C SER A 108 -0.79 9.01 5.10
N ARG A 109 -1.27 10.08 4.45
CA ARG A 109 -2.68 10.53 4.57
C ARG A 109 -3.66 9.52 3.98
N ASP A 110 -3.36 8.95 2.82
CA ASP A 110 -4.17 7.88 2.22
C ASP A 110 -4.28 6.66 3.16
N ALA A 111 -3.16 6.23 3.76
CA ALA A 111 -3.15 5.12 4.72
C ALA A 111 -3.96 5.45 5.99
N GLU A 112 -3.86 6.66 6.52
CA GLU A 112 -4.67 7.14 7.65
C GLU A 112 -6.16 7.10 7.30
N GLU A 113 -6.55 7.69 6.17
CA GLU A 113 -7.95 7.77 5.74
C GLU A 113 -8.56 6.38 5.53
N ARG A 114 -7.83 5.47 4.87
CA ARG A 114 -8.27 4.07 4.71
C ARG A 114 -8.43 3.38 6.05
N THR A 115 -7.54 3.63 7.00
CA THR A 115 -7.61 3.04 8.35
C THR A 115 -8.87 3.51 9.08
N VAL A 116 -9.16 4.81 9.07
CA VAL A 116 -10.38 5.37 9.67
C VAL A 116 -11.62 4.77 9.03
N ARG A 117 -11.71 4.76 7.69
CA ARG A 117 -12.85 4.17 6.97
C ARG A 117 -13.04 2.69 7.32
N LEU A 118 -11.95 1.93 7.48
CA LEU A 118 -12.02 0.52 7.83
C LEU A 118 -12.56 0.29 9.25
N VAL A 119 -12.08 1.08 10.21
CA VAL A 119 -12.54 1.02 11.62
C VAL A 119 -14.01 1.42 11.72
N ASP A 120 -14.41 2.49 11.04
CA ASP A 120 -15.80 2.96 11.03
C ASP A 120 -16.73 1.93 10.40
N ALA A 121 -16.35 1.36 9.26
CA ALA A 121 -17.12 0.30 8.60
C ALA A 121 -17.26 -0.95 9.48
N GLN A 122 -16.22 -1.30 10.26
CA GLN A 122 -16.26 -2.40 11.20
C GLN A 122 -17.24 -2.12 12.35
N ALA A 123 -17.17 -0.92 12.94
CA ALA A 123 -18.06 -0.51 14.02
C ALA A 123 -19.53 -0.43 13.58
N GLU A 124 -19.78 0.13 12.40
CA GLU A 124 -21.11 0.22 11.77
C GLU A 124 -21.71 -1.19 11.58
N LEU A 125 -20.96 -2.09 10.93
CA LEU A 125 -21.43 -3.44 10.66
C LEU A 125 -21.69 -4.22 11.96
N ARG A 126 -20.79 -4.13 12.94
CA ARG A 126 -20.96 -4.79 14.24
C ARG A 126 -22.22 -4.28 14.96
N THR A 127 -22.41 -2.97 15.00
CA THR A 127 -23.57 -2.34 15.65
C THR A 127 -24.87 -2.76 15.00
N ARG A 128 -24.92 -2.76 13.66
CA ARG A 128 -26.07 -3.20 12.89
C ARG A 128 -26.45 -4.66 13.20
N LEU A 129 -25.49 -5.58 13.09
CA LEU A 129 -25.73 -7.01 13.33
C LEU A 129 -26.17 -7.29 14.78
N LEU A 130 -25.65 -6.56 15.76
CA LEU A 130 -26.11 -6.66 17.16
C LEU A 130 -27.54 -6.17 17.32
N SER A 131 -27.90 -5.03 16.70
CA SER A 131 -29.25 -4.46 16.78
C SER A 131 -30.31 -5.34 16.09
N GLU A 132 -29.92 -6.06 15.03
CA GLU A 132 -30.75 -7.04 14.33
C GLU A 132 -30.87 -8.39 15.09
N GLY A 133 -30.19 -8.55 16.24
CA GLY A 133 -30.23 -9.79 17.01
C GLY A 133 -29.54 -10.97 16.34
N ARG A 134 -28.54 -10.71 15.47
CA ARG A 134 -27.83 -11.77 14.74
C ARG A 134 -27.03 -12.66 15.68
N SER A 135 -26.87 -13.92 15.28
CA SER A 135 -26.10 -14.89 16.06
C SER A 135 -24.64 -14.47 16.24
N LEU A 136 -24.01 -14.92 17.33
CA LEU A 136 -22.60 -14.66 17.59
C LEU A 136 -21.67 -15.16 16.45
N THR A 137 -22.02 -16.25 15.78
CA THR A 137 -21.25 -16.77 14.63
C THR A 137 -21.28 -15.79 13.46
N VAL A 138 -22.42 -15.16 13.17
CA VAL A 138 -22.56 -14.15 12.10
C VAL A 138 -21.72 -12.92 12.44
N ILE A 139 -21.78 -12.46 13.68
CA ILE A 139 -20.99 -11.30 14.15
C ILE A 139 -19.48 -11.60 14.04
N ARG A 140 -19.04 -12.76 14.56
CA ARG A 140 -17.62 -13.16 14.48
C ARG A 140 -17.14 -13.32 13.04
N LEU A 141 -17.96 -13.89 12.16
CA LEU A 141 -17.67 -13.95 10.72
C LEU A 141 -17.51 -12.54 10.14
N ALA A 142 -18.44 -11.63 10.41
CA ALA A 142 -18.38 -10.26 9.91
C ALA A 142 -17.11 -9.52 10.36
N GLU A 143 -16.67 -9.70 11.61
CA GLU A 143 -15.42 -9.12 12.11
C GLU A 143 -14.18 -9.68 11.43
N MET A 144 -14.16 -10.99 11.17
CA MET A 144 -13.04 -11.63 10.48
C MET A 144 -12.87 -11.12 9.05
N LEU A 145 -13.96 -10.69 8.39
CA LEU A 145 -13.90 -10.16 7.04
C LEU A 145 -13.03 -8.89 6.91
N PHE A 146 -12.83 -8.15 8.00
CA PHE A 146 -11.94 -6.99 8.02
C PHE A 146 -10.45 -7.36 8.04
N SER A 147 -10.11 -8.58 8.49
CA SER A 147 -8.74 -9.11 8.40
C SER A 147 -8.51 -9.83 7.06
N SER A 148 -9.53 -10.50 6.54
CA SER A 148 -9.51 -11.13 5.22
C SER A 148 -10.89 -11.05 4.61
N PRO A 149 -11.11 -10.30 3.52
CA PRO A 149 -12.44 -10.07 2.96
C PRO A 149 -13.01 -11.30 2.24
N TYR A 150 -12.38 -12.46 2.40
CA TYR A 150 -12.73 -13.72 1.77
C TYR A 150 -13.00 -14.79 2.82
N VAL A 151 -13.97 -15.66 2.56
CA VAL A 151 -14.29 -16.77 3.44
C VAL A 151 -14.76 -17.99 2.67
N THR A 152 -14.46 -19.17 3.22
CA THR A 152 -15.04 -20.45 2.79
C THR A 152 -15.68 -21.11 4.01
N ALA A 153 -16.73 -21.93 3.81
CA ALA A 153 -17.34 -22.65 4.92
C ALA A 153 -16.33 -23.56 5.68
N PRO A 154 -15.45 -24.34 5.02
CA PRO A 154 -14.39 -25.08 5.72
C PRO A 154 -13.39 -24.18 6.46
N GLY A 155 -13.07 -23.01 5.91
CA GLY A 155 -12.22 -22.02 6.56
C GLY A 155 -12.84 -21.50 7.86
N LEU A 156 -14.14 -21.18 7.81
CA LEU A 156 -14.88 -20.68 8.96
C LEU A 156 -15.01 -21.74 10.07
N VAL A 157 -15.24 -23.00 9.70
CA VAL A 157 -15.22 -24.15 10.63
C VAL A 157 -13.90 -24.20 11.40
N ARG A 158 -12.76 -24.13 10.69
CA ARG A 158 -11.43 -24.18 11.32
C ARG A 158 -11.15 -22.98 12.21
N GLN A 159 -11.55 -21.78 11.78
CA GLN A 159 -11.25 -20.54 12.48
C GLN A 159 -12.16 -20.30 13.70
N LEU A 160 -13.44 -20.70 13.64
CA LEU A 160 -14.41 -20.45 14.70
C LEU A 160 -14.75 -21.67 15.56
N GLY A 161 -14.34 -22.88 15.15
CA GLY A 161 -14.64 -24.12 15.87
C GLY A 161 -16.13 -24.52 15.82
N VAL A 162 -16.85 -24.08 14.79
CA VAL A 162 -18.29 -24.36 14.62
C VAL A 162 -18.51 -25.53 13.67
N THR A 163 -19.71 -26.11 13.68
CA THR A 163 -20.07 -27.16 12.70
C THR A 163 -20.18 -26.58 11.29
N PHE A 164 -20.00 -27.41 10.27
CA PHE A 164 -20.16 -27.00 8.88
C PHE A 164 -21.55 -26.40 8.57
N PRO A 165 -22.68 -27.00 9.02
CA PRO A 165 -24.00 -26.37 8.85
C PRO A 165 -24.12 -25.00 9.51
N THR A 166 -23.53 -24.82 10.70
CA THR A 166 -23.51 -23.52 11.39
C THR A 166 -22.71 -22.48 10.61
N ALA A 167 -21.56 -22.87 10.07
CA ALA A 167 -20.74 -22.00 9.22
C ALA A 167 -21.48 -21.60 7.94
N GLN A 168 -22.11 -22.56 7.26
CA GLN A 168 -22.85 -22.33 6.04
C GLN A 168 -24.04 -21.38 6.27
N LYS A 169 -24.82 -21.60 7.33
CA LYS A 169 -25.93 -20.72 7.70
C LYS A 169 -25.47 -19.28 8.02
N ALA A 170 -24.32 -19.12 8.65
CA ALA A 170 -23.78 -17.79 8.94
C ALA A 170 -23.34 -17.06 7.66
N ILE A 171 -22.71 -17.78 6.71
CA ILE A 171 -22.36 -17.24 5.40
C ILE A 171 -23.62 -16.87 4.61
N GLU A 172 -24.61 -17.76 4.54
CA GLU A 172 -25.89 -17.53 3.86
C GLU A 172 -26.60 -16.31 4.42
N SER A 173 -26.64 -16.14 5.74
CA SER A 173 -27.20 -14.93 6.37
C SER A 173 -26.52 -13.64 5.88
N LEU A 174 -25.19 -13.63 5.74
CA LEU A 174 -24.49 -12.44 5.25
C LEU A 174 -24.61 -12.27 3.73
N VAL A 175 -24.89 -13.33 2.98
CA VAL A 175 -25.22 -13.26 1.55
C VAL A 175 -26.61 -12.66 1.35
N GLU A 176 -27.59 -13.10 2.13
CA GLU A 176 -28.95 -12.54 2.14
C GLU A 176 -28.95 -11.04 2.47
N ASP A 177 -28.08 -10.62 3.38
CA ASP A 177 -27.89 -9.21 3.75
C ASP A 177 -27.07 -8.40 2.72
N GLY A 178 -26.60 -9.04 1.63
CA GLY A 178 -25.75 -8.42 0.61
C GLY A 178 -24.34 -8.05 1.09
N VAL A 179 -23.93 -8.52 2.26
CA VAL A 179 -22.58 -8.29 2.82
C VAL A 179 -21.55 -9.18 2.13
N LEU A 180 -21.94 -10.40 1.75
CA LEU A 180 -21.13 -11.36 1.02
C LEU A 180 -21.71 -11.66 -0.35
N LEU A 181 -20.83 -11.90 -1.33
CA LEU A 181 -21.15 -12.46 -2.63
C LEU A 181 -20.35 -13.75 -2.86
N GLU A 182 -20.95 -14.70 -3.56
CA GLU A 182 -20.28 -15.93 -3.99
C GLU A 182 -19.48 -15.67 -5.27
N LEU A 183 -18.24 -16.17 -5.35
CA LEU A 183 -17.31 -15.88 -6.46
C LEU A 183 -17.11 -17.02 -7.45
N THR A 184 -17.30 -18.27 -7.03
CA THR A 184 -16.82 -19.42 -7.80
C THR A 184 -17.85 -19.97 -8.77
N GLY A 185 -19.15 -19.77 -8.52
CA GLY A 185 -20.25 -20.41 -9.25
C GLY A 185 -20.28 -21.94 -9.10
N LYS A 186 -19.51 -22.52 -8.18
CA LYS A 186 -19.32 -23.97 -8.07
C LYS A 186 -20.33 -24.63 -7.10
N PRO A 187 -20.61 -25.93 -7.27
CA PRO A 187 -21.45 -26.68 -6.33
C PRO A 187 -20.73 -27.01 -5.01
N ARG A 188 -19.40 -27.01 -4.99
CA ARG A 188 -18.56 -27.30 -3.81
C ARG A 188 -17.40 -26.31 -3.72
N ASP A 189 -16.82 -26.21 -2.53
CA ASP A 189 -15.67 -25.34 -2.23
C ASP A 189 -15.89 -23.87 -2.61
N ARG A 190 -17.11 -23.38 -2.35
CA ARG A 190 -17.51 -22.01 -2.63
C ARG A 190 -16.66 -21.02 -1.84
N LEU A 191 -16.16 -20.03 -2.56
CA LEU A 191 -15.48 -18.85 -2.01
C LEU A 191 -16.45 -17.69 -2.02
N TYR A 192 -16.55 -17.03 -0.87
CA TYR A 192 -17.35 -15.84 -0.69
C TYR A 192 -16.42 -14.66 -0.40
N TYR A 193 -16.83 -13.46 -0.81
CA TYR A 193 -16.11 -12.24 -0.47
C TYR A 193 -17.07 -11.11 -0.13
N SER A 194 -16.58 -10.11 0.61
CA SER A 194 -17.33 -8.89 0.89
C SER A 194 -16.90 -7.75 -0.03
N PRO A 195 -17.74 -7.33 -1.01
CA PRO A 195 -17.39 -6.23 -1.91
C PRO A 195 -17.23 -4.90 -1.17
N LYS A 196 -18.11 -4.61 -0.20
CA LYS A 196 -18.05 -3.35 0.58
C LYS A 196 -16.74 -3.25 1.35
N ILE A 197 -16.38 -4.30 2.10
CA ILE A 197 -15.13 -4.32 2.88
C ILE A 197 -13.91 -4.30 1.96
N PHE A 198 -13.94 -5.06 0.86
CA PHE A 198 -12.88 -5.04 -0.14
C PHE A 198 -12.68 -3.63 -0.71
N ALA A 199 -13.75 -2.94 -1.09
CA ALA A 199 -13.69 -1.58 -1.60
C ALA A 199 -13.21 -0.56 -0.55
N THR A 200 -13.52 -0.74 0.73
CA THR A 200 -12.99 0.12 1.80
C THR A 200 -11.45 0.05 1.88
N VAL A 201 -10.86 -1.12 1.64
CA VAL A 201 -9.41 -1.31 1.68
C VAL A 201 -8.75 -0.98 0.35
N TYR A 202 -9.32 -1.45 -0.76
CA TYR A 202 -8.68 -1.46 -2.09
C TYR A 202 -9.32 -0.51 -3.11
N GLY A 203 -10.42 0.16 -2.77
CA GLY A 203 -11.05 1.15 -3.65
C GLY A 203 -10.15 2.37 -3.84
N ASP A 204 -10.30 3.05 -4.98
CA ASP A 204 -9.55 4.27 -5.23
C ASP A 204 -9.99 5.37 -4.26
N LEU A 205 -9.01 5.97 -3.59
CA LEU A 205 -9.15 7.30 -3.03
C LEU A 205 -8.62 8.25 -4.10
N ASP A 206 -9.44 9.24 -4.47
CA ASP A 206 -9.17 10.16 -5.59
C ASP A 206 -8.04 11.18 -5.29
N SER A 207 -7.15 10.90 -4.31
CA SER A 207 -6.27 11.87 -3.67
C SER A 207 -4.78 11.78 -4.07
N GLY A 208 -4.42 10.94 -5.04
CA GLY A 208 -3.02 10.57 -5.31
C GLY A 208 -2.29 11.32 -6.41
N ARG A 209 -2.92 12.29 -7.11
CA ARG A 209 -2.24 13.08 -8.15
C ARG A 209 -1.50 14.25 -7.52
N ASP A 210 -0.24 14.45 -7.89
CA ASP A 210 0.52 15.63 -7.47
C ASP A 210 -0.05 16.85 -8.20
N PRO A 211 -0.65 17.84 -7.50
CA PRO A 211 -1.24 19.01 -8.13
C PRO A 211 -0.20 19.90 -8.84
N ASP A 212 1.08 19.82 -8.47
CA ASP A 212 2.13 20.65 -9.08
C ASP A 212 2.80 19.96 -10.29
N ALA A 213 2.40 18.74 -10.65
CA ALA A 213 2.94 18.05 -11.82
C ALA A 213 2.42 18.63 -13.16
N GLU A 214 1.37 19.45 -13.13
CA GLU A 214 0.81 20.11 -14.33
C GLU A 214 1.67 21.31 -14.80
N ASP A 215 2.43 21.95 -13.90
CA ASP A 215 3.22 23.15 -14.23
C ASP A 215 4.51 22.85 -15.02
N SER A 216 5.02 21.60 -14.99
CA SER A 216 6.20 21.23 -15.77
C SER A 216 5.88 20.87 -17.22
N ASP A 217 4.71 20.28 -17.50
CA ASP A 217 4.32 19.90 -18.88
C ASP A 217 3.92 21.13 -19.72
N HIS A 218 3.39 22.19 -19.11
CA HIS A 218 3.07 23.44 -19.81
C HIS A 218 4.28 24.34 -20.09
N ALA A 219 5.35 24.22 -19.30
CA ALA A 219 6.58 24.97 -19.51
C ALA A 219 7.39 24.46 -20.73
N GLU A 220 7.40 23.14 -20.99
CA GLU A 220 8.13 22.57 -22.14
C GLU A 220 7.36 22.74 -23.47
N ALA A 221 6.02 22.71 -23.46
CA ALA A 221 5.21 22.91 -24.67
C ALA A 221 5.29 24.34 -25.24
N THR A 222 5.63 25.33 -24.41
CA THR A 222 5.70 26.74 -24.82
C THR A 222 7.08 27.13 -25.39
N GLN A 223 8.12 26.32 -25.17
CA GLN A 223 9.46 26.56 -25.75
C GLN A 223 9.70 25.84 -27.08
N ALA A 224 8.91 24.81 -27.43
CA ALA A 224 9.07 24.06 -28.67
C ALA A 224 8.34 24.65 -29.91
N THR A 225 7.62 25.76 -29.76
CA THR A 225 6.88 26.43 -30.87
C THR A 225 7.39 27.83 -31.21
N GLY A 226 8.53 28.23 -30.64
CA GLY A 226 9.12 29.56 -30.83
C GLY A 226 10.60 29.52 -31.24
N SER A 227 10.92 28.94 -32.39
CA SER A 227 12.08 29.28 -33.25
C SER A 227 11.96 28.59 -34.61
#